data_AF-N8VMY1-F1
#
_entry.id   AF-N8VMY1-F1
#
_cell.length_a   1.000
_cell.length_b   1.000
_cell.length_c   1.000
_cell.angle_alpha   90.00
_cell.angle_beta   90.00
_cell.angle_gamma   90.00
#
_symmetry.space_group_name_H-M   'P 1'
#
loop_
_entity.id
_entity.type
_entity.pdbx_description
1 polymer ?
#
loop_
_entity_poly.entity_id
_entity_poly.type
_entity_poly.pdbx_seq_one_letter_code
_entity_poly.pdbx_strand_id
1 'polypeptide(L)'
;MDMLSEVLSWGAKIQFITGDSWYSSTENLKTIRKYGIRFMFGVDSNRKVSPEKGQWFQLRLLPDFHQGQVVWLKDFGFVQLFKTQLKEQQRFYIVYQDEDDLLSFEGFHELHSSHWKIEQYHRVIKQVCHIEKFQVRRSKLILNHIFSALMAYVEIQKNQFERIFENVYRWQKKLFRPMIKNFIDHFILDKNHLLPQRVYK
;
A
#
# COMPACT_ATOMS: atom_id res chain seq x y z
N MET A 1 15.49 7.61 -1.94
CA MET A 1 14.98 8.52 -0.88
C MET A 1 14.37 9.80 -1.44
N ASP A 2 14.30 9.93 -2.76
CA ASP A 2 13.83 11.14 -3.44
C ASP A 2 12.35 11.40 -3.14
N MET A 3 11.51 10.36 -3.16
CA MET A 3 10.09 10.47 -2.79
C MET A 3 9.87 11.01 -1.37
N LEU A 4 10.67 10.58 -0.39
CA LEU A 4 10.54 11.10 0.97
C LEU A 4 10.93 12.59 1.01
N SER A 5 12.04 12.93 0.37
CA SER A 5 12.54 14.31 0.35
C SER A 5 11.54 15.25 -0.34
N GLU A 6 10.90 14.79 -1.42
CA GLU A 6 9.85 15.51 -2.12
C GLU A 6 8.61 15.73 -1.24
N VAL A 7 8.10 14.68 -0.61
CA VAL A 7 6.93 14.79 0.28
C VAL A 7 7.21 15.71 1.48
N LEU A 8 8.42 15.66 2.04
CA LEU A 8 8.84 16.59 3.10
C LEU A 8 8.95 18.03 2.59
N SER A 9 9.39 18.24 1.34
CA SER A 9 9.45 19.57 0.72
C SER A 9 8.07 20.21 0.56
N TRP A 10 7.01 19.40 0.44
CA TRP A 10 5.62 19.87 0.43
C TRP A 10 5.11 20.29 1.82
N GLY A 11 5.91 20.13 2.87
CA GLY A 11 5.55 20.48 4.25
C GLY A 11 4.78 19.39 5.00
N ALA A 12 4.82 18.14 4.51
CA ALA A 12 4.13 17.03 5.15
C ALA A 12 4.73 16.73 6.53
N LYS A 13 3.88 16.71 7.57
CA LYS A 13 4.26 16.28 8.91
C LYS A 13 4.01 14.77 9.05
N ILE A 14 5.06 13.99 8.90
CA ILE A 14 4.98 12.52 8.90
C ILE A 14 5.30 12.01 10.30
N GLN A 15 4.32 11.38 10.95
CA GLN A 15 4.53 10.74 12.26
C GLN A 15 5.19 9.36 12.10
N PHE A 16 4.78 8.60 11.08
CA PHE A 16 5.21 7.23 10.87
C PHE A 16 5.34 6.91 9.38
N ILE A 17 6.40 6.19 9.01
CA ILE A 17 6.54 5.57 7.69
C ILE A 17 6.38 4.07 7.83
N THR A 18 5.58 3.46 6.95
CA THR A 18 5.45 2.01 6.90
C THR A 18 5.86 1.48 5.53
N GLY A 19 6.42 0.27 5.48
CA GLY A 19 6.88 -0.32 4.23
C GLY A 19 7.06 -1.82 4.32
N ASP A 20 7.20 -2.46 3.16
CA ASP A 20 7.49 -3.89 3.06
C ASP A 20 9.00 -4.15 3.24
N SER A 21 9.40 -5.42 3.12
CA SER A 21 10.80 -5.83 3.21
C SER A 21 11.68 -5.36 2.07
N TRP A 22 11.13 -5.04 0.90
CA TRP A 22 11.92 -4.53 -0.23
C TRP A 22 12.51 -3.15 0.06
N TYR A 23 11.81 -2.33 0.85
CA TYR A 23 12.28 -1.01 1.24
C TYR A 23 13.11 -0.99 2.54
N SER A 24 13.32 -2.14 3.19
CA SER A 24 14.01 -2.29 4.48
C SER A 24 15.56 -2.29 4.41
N SER A 25 16.13 -1.64 3.39
CA SER A 25 17.58 -1.49 3.27
C SER A 25 18.13 -0.61 4.40
N THR A 26 19.32 -0.91 4.91
CA THR A 26 19.93 -0.13 5.99
C THR A 26 20.07 1.35 5.64
N GLU A 27 20.33 1.67 4.38
CA GLU A 27 20.42 3.04 3.86
C GLU A 27 19.09 3.80 3.98
N ASN A 28 17.98 3.16 3.57
CA ASN A 28 16.65 3.75 3.70
C ASN A 28 16.31 4.01 5.17
N LEU A 29 16.52 3.00 6.04
CA LEU A 29 16.23 3.12 7.47
C LEU A 29 17.03 4.26 8.12
N LYS A 30 18.33 4.36 7.83
CA LYS A 30 19.19 5.46 8.32
C LYS A 30 18.72 6.81 7.83
N THR A 31 18.29 6.89 6.57
CA THR A 31 17.82 8.16 6.00
C THR A 31 16.51 8.59 6.63
N ILE A 32 15.57 7.67 6.87
CA ILE A 32 14.32 7.98 7.59
C ILE A 32 14.63 8.46 9.02
N ARG A 33 15.53 7.76 9.72
CA ARG A 33 16.00 8.13 11.06
C ARG A 33 16.64 9.53 11.08
N LYS A 34 17.40 9.91 10.06
CA LYS A 34 18.03 11.23 9.95
C LYS A 34 17.00 12.36 9.93
N TYR A 35 15.81 12.12 9.37
CA TYR A 35 14.70 13.07 9.40
C TYR A 35 13.90 13.04 10.72
N GLY A 36 14.29 12.21 11.70
CA GLY A 36 13.59 12.08 12.98
C GLY A 36 12.24 11.38 12.87
N ILE A 37 12.01 10.63 11.79
CA ILE A 37 10.71 10.00 11.51
C ILE A 37 10.72 8.56 12.04
N ARG A 38 9.63 8.17 12.72
CA ARG A 38 9.43 6.81 13.22
C ARG A 38 9.03 5.89 12.06
N PHE A 39 9.35 4.60 12.16
CA PHE A 39 9.02 3.69 11.08
C PHE A 39 8.71 2.26 11.49
N MET A 40 7.97 1.56 10.63
CA MET A 40 7.72 0.12 10.70
C MET A 40 7.92 -0.50 9.33
N PHE A 41 8.88 -1.41 9.22
CA PHE A 41 9.15 -2.10 7.96
C PHE A 41 9.05 -3.60 8.16
N GLY A 42 8.43 -4.27 7.19
CA GLY A 42 8.63 -5.71 7.06
C GLY A 42 10.12 -6.02 6.86
N VAL A 43 10.59 -7.16 7.33
CA VAL A 43 11.97 -7.61 7.11
C VAL A 43 11.99 -9.09 6.74
N ASP A 44 12.98 -9.46 5.93
CA ASP A 44 13.19 -10.86 5.58
C ASP A 44 13.72 -11.65 6.78
N SER A 45 13.25 -12.88 6.91
CA SER A 45 13.65 -13.91 7.88
C SER A 45 15.17 -14.17 7.96
N ASN A 46 15.91 -13.87 6.88
CA ASN A 46 17.37 -14.01 6.81
C ASN A 46 18.14 -12.81 7.41
N ARG A 47 17.44 -11.73 7.76
CA ARG A 47 18.04 -10.53 8.34
C ARG A 47 18.70 -10.87 9.67
N LYS A 48 19.89 -10.32 9.92
CA LYS A 48 20.65 -10.53 11.15
C LYS A 48 20.29 -9.49 12.21
N VAL A 49 19.94 -9.98 13.39
CA VAL A 49 19.70 -9.16 14.58
C VAL A 49 20.43 -9.76 15.77
N SER A 50 20.57 -8.96 16.81
CA SER A 50 21.29 -9.30 18.02
C SER A 50 20.39 -9.01 19.21
N PRO A 51 19.86 -10.02 19.91
CA PRO A 51 19.08 -9.84 21.14
C PRO A 51 19.94 -9.29 22.29
N GLU A 52 21.21 -9.68 22.32
CA GLU A 52 22.23 -9.20 23.25
C GLU A 52 23.45 -8.71 22.45
N LYS A 53 23.91 -7.49 22.76
CA LYS A 53 24.94 -6.78 22.00
C LYS A 53 26.18 -7.66 21.79
N GLY A 54 26.42 -8.05 20.53
CA GLY A 54 27.62 -8.79 20.11
C GLY A 54 27.36 -10.17 19.52
N GLN A 55 26.18 -10.77 19.76
CA GLN A 55 25.80 -12.05 19.16
C GLN A 55 24.76 -11.85 18.05
N TRP A 56 25.04 -12.36 16.84
CA TRP A 56 24.21 -12.13 15.66
C TRP A 56 23.50 -13.40 15.20
N PHE A 57 22.17 -13.37 15.18
CA PHE A 57 21.31 -14.45 14.74
C PHE A 57 20.44 -14.03 13.57
N GLN A 58 20.08 -14.97 12.70
CA GLN A 58 19.02 -14.73 11.72
C GLN A 58 17.68 -14.72 12.42
N LEU A 59 16.75 -13.86 11.98
CA LEU A 59 15.40 -13.77 12.56
C LEU A 59 14.68 -15.12 12.62
N ARG A 60 14.83 -15.96 11.60
CA ARG A 60 14.23 -17.31 11.56
C ARG A 60 14.71 -18.26 12.66
N LEU A 61 15.86 -17.98 13.28
CA LEU A 61 16.48 -18.80 14.31
C LEU A 61 16.24 -18.25 15.71
N LEU A 62 15.55 -17.13 15.84
CA LEU A 62 15.24 -16.58 17.15
C LEU A 62 14.23 -17.47 17.88
N PRO A 63 14.35 -17.56 19.21
CA PRO A 63 13.31 -18.16 20.05
C PRO A 63 11.95 -17.48 19.84
N ASP A 64 10.89 -18.17 20.23
CA ASP A 64 9.54 -17.62 20.18
C ASP A 64 9.39 -16.40 21.11
N PHE A 65 8.69 -15.36 20.66
CA PHE A 65 8.41 -14.12 21.40
C PHE A 65 7.03 -13.58 21.01
N HIS A 66 6.25 -13.10 21.99
CA HIS A 66 4.82 -12.83 21.78
C HIS A 66 4.45 -11.34 21.78
N GLN A 67 5.15 -10.50 22.54
CA GLN A 67 4.76 -9.09 22.76
C GLN A 67 5.72 -8.08 22.11
N GLY A 68 6.50 -8.55 21.14
CA GLY A 68 7.64 -7.81 20.59
C GLY A 68 8.89 -7.95 21.45
N GLN A 69 10.06 -7.74 20.84
CA GLN A 69 11.35 -7.87 21.50
C GLN A 69 12.30 -6.77 21.04
N VAL A 70 12.99 -6.12 21.97
CA VAL A 70 14.05 -5.17 21.64
C VAL A 70 15.29 -5.92 21.17
N VAL A 71 15.82 -5.52 20.02
CA VAL A 71 17.02 -6.12 19.41
C VAL A 71 17.89 -5.05 18.74
N TRP A 72 19.16 -5.38 18.50
CA TRP A 72 20.05 -4.59 17.65
C TRP A 72 20.01 -5.12 16.21
N LEU A 73 19.60 -4.27 15.28
CA LEU A 73 19.67 -4.53 13.84
C LEU A 73 21.07 -4.22 13.32
N LYS A 74 21.65 -5.18 12.58
CA LYS A 74 23.01 -5.03 12.03
C LYS A 74 23.12 -3.76 11.17
N ASP A 75 24.19 -3.02 11.38
CA ASP A 75 24.55 -1.77 10.68
C ASP A 75 23.54 -0.62 10.85
N PHE A 76 22.53 -0.75 11.72
CA PHE A 76 21.53 0.29 12.00
C PHE A 76 21.51 0.69 13.49
N GLY A 77 21.29 -0.29 14.38
CA GLY A 77 21.16 -0.05 15.83
C GLY A 77 19.87 -0.60 16.42
N PHE A 78 19.43 0.03 17.50
CA PHE A 78 18.27 -0.36 18.30
C PHE A 78 16.96 -0.33 17.49
N VAL A 79 16.16 -1.41 17.58
CA VAL A 79 14.80 -1.53 17.05
C VAL A 79 13.96 -2.47 17.91
N GLN A 80 12.64 -2.33 17.84
CA GLN A 80 11.71 -3.34 18.33
C GLN A 80 11.36 -4.31 17.19
N LEU A 81 11.47 -5.60 17.45
CA LEU A 81 11.10 -6.67 16.56
C LEU A 81 9.71 -7.19 16.92
N PHE A 82 8.82 -7.22 15.94
CA PHE A 82 7.50 -7.83 16.03
C PHE A 82 7.37 -8.94 14.99
N LYS A 83 6.39 -9.81 15.18
CA LYS A 83 6.02 -10.80 14.20
C LYS A 83 4.51 -10.95 14.09
N THR A 84 4.07 -11.33 12.90
CA THR A 84 2.67 -11.69 12.63
C THR A 84 2.64 -13.04 11.95
N GLN A 85 1.63 -13.84 12.27
CA GLN A 85 1.35 -15.08 11.55
C GLN A 85 0.30 -14.81 10.48
N LEU A 86 0.64 -15.04 9.20
CA LEU A 86 -0.31 -15.01 8.10
C LEU A 86 -0.40 -16.40 7.47
N LYS A 87 -1.49 -17.12 7.76
CA LYS A 87 -1.63 -18.54 7.41
C LYS A 87 -0.45 -19.35 7.95
N GLU A 88 0.31 -20.01 7.08
CA GLU A 88 1.49 -20.81 7.41
C GLU A 88 2.80 -20.01 7.33
N GLN A 89 2.75 -18.72 6.96
CA GLN A 89 3.94 -17.88 6.82
C GLN A 89 4.09 -16.91 7.99
N GLN A 90 5.24 -16.98 8.64
CA GLN A 90 5.67 -16.03 9.65
C GLN A 90 6.28 -14.79 8.96
N ARG A 91 5.76 -13.60 9.28
CA ARG A 91 6.31 -12.33 8.83
C ARG A 91 6.89 -11.57 10.00
N PHE A 92 8.05 -10.96 9.78
CA PHE A 92 8.75 -10.15 10.77
C PHE A 92 8.66 -8.67 10.40
N TYR A 93 8.57 -7.83 11.43
CA TYR A 93 8.55 -6.38 11.28
C TYR A 93 9.52 -5.77 12.28
N ILE A 94 10.27 -4.77 11.83
CA ILE A 94 11.04 -3.91 12.72
C ILE A 94 10.30 -2.60 12.90
N VAL A 95 10.34 -2.07 14.11
CA VAL A 95 9.82 -0.77 14.49
C VAL A 95 10.96 0.06 15.07
N TYR A 96 11.11 1.28 14.59
CA TYR A 96 12.03 2.26 15.15
C TYR A 96 11.26 3.47 15.66
N GLN A 97 11.47 3.75 16.94
CA GLN A 97 11.04 4.95 17.65
C GLN A 97 11.97 5.17 18.85
N ASP A 98 11.77 6.28 19.57
CA ASP A 98 12.64 6.67 20.68
C ASP A 98 12.63 5.61 21.79
N GLU A 99 13.78 5.40 22.44
CA GLU A 99 13.94 4.32 23.44
C GLU A 99 13.02 4.50 24.66
N ASP A 100 12.63 5.74 24.97
CA ASP A 100 11.74 6.09 26.07
C ASP A 100 10.24 5.90 25.73
N ASP A 101 9.92 5.67 24.46
CA ASP A 101 8.56 5.54 23.94
C ASP A 101 8.48 4.24 23.14
N LEU A 102 8.56 3.08 23.79
CA LEU A 102 8.47 1.77 23.11
C LEU A 102 7.02 1.42 22.73
N LEU A 103 6.85 0.85 21.55
CA LEU A 103 5.53 0.53 21.01
C LEU A 103 4.98 -0.68 21.74
N SER A 104 3.75 -0.58 22.24
CA SER A 104 3.03 -1.73 22.77
C SER A 104 2.64 -2.69 21.64
N PHE A 105 2.33 -3.93 22.00
CA PHE A 105 1.83 -4.92 21.03
C PHE A 105 0.49 -4.48 20.39
N GLU A 106 -0.38 -3.83 21.15
CA GLU A 106 -1.62 -3.24 20.63
C GLU A 106 -1.33 -2.09 19.65
N GLY A 107 -0.41 -1.19 19.99
CA GLY A 107 0.02 -0.11 19.10
C GLY A 107 0.64 -0.64 17.81
N PHE A 108 1.42 -1.73 17.88
CA PHE A 108 1.91 -2.42 16.70
C PHE A 108 0.76 -2.95 15.83
N HIS A 109 -0.27 -3.55 16.41
CA HIS A 109 -1.43 -4.04 15.67
C HIS A 109 -2.21 -2.93 14.96
N GLU A 110 -2.41 -1.78 15.60
CA GLU A 110 -3.06 -0.62 14.99
C GLU A 110 -2.25 -0.07 13.81
N LEU A 111 -0.95 0.03 13.99
CA LEU A 111 -0.03 0.48 12.96
C LEU A 111 0.03 -0.51 11.79
N HIS A 112 0.06 -1.81 12.08
CA HIS A 112 0.02 -2.89 11.09
C HIS A 112 -1.28 -2.88 10.28
N SER A 113 -2.41 -2.68 10.95
CA SER A 113 -3.71 -2.49 10.29
C SER A 113 -3.71 -1.27 9.36
N SER A 114 -3.10 -0.16 9.80
CA SER A 114 -2.95 1.04 8.96
C SER A 114 -2.01 0.81 7.77
N HIS A 115 -0.92 0.06 7.95
CA HIS A 115 -0.02 -0.33 6.87
C HIS A 115 -0.75 -1.10 5.76
N TRP A 116 -1.71 -1.96 6.12
CA TRP A 116 -2.49 -2.73 5.15
C TRP A 116 -3.37 -1.86 4.22
N LYS A 117 -3.63 -0.59 4.57
CA LYS A 117 -4.42 0.33 3.73
C LYS A 117 -3.78 0.56 2.35
N ILE A 118 -2.46 0.39 2.19
CA ILE A 118 -1.82 0.49 0.87
C ILE A 118 -2.31 -0.61 -0.08
N GLU A 119 -2.60 -1.80 0.42
CA GLU A 119 -3.20 -2.85 -0.41
C GLU A 119 -4.63 -2.50 -0.81
N GLN A 120 -5.40 -1.90 0.10
CA GLN A 120 -6.75 -1.44 -0.20
C GLN A 120 -6.71 -0.36 -1.30
N TYR A 121 -5.78 0.60 -1.19
CA TYR A 121 -5.50 1.57 -2.25
C TYR A 121 -5.25 0.89 -3.61
N HIS A 122 -4.30 -0.04 -3.66
CA HIS A 122 -3.97 -0.76 -4.90
C HIS A 122 -5.15 -1.55 -5.47
N ARG A 123 -5.97 -2.17 -4.61
CA ARG A 123 -7.18 -2.89 -5.06
C ARG A 123 -8.19 -1.94 -5.68
N VAL A 124 -8.45 -0.78 -5.05
CA VAL A 124 -9.44 0.19 -5.54
C VAL A 124 -9.00 0.81 -6.86
N ILE A 125 -7.73 1.24 -7.01
CA ILE A 125 -7.28 1.83 -8.28
C ILE A 125 -7.34 0.84 -9.45
N LYS A 126 -7.06 -0.45 -9.21
CA LYS A 126 -7.14 -1.50 -10.24
C LYS A 126 -8.58 -1.88 -10.57
N GLN A 127 -9.36 -2.21 -9.54
CA GLN A 127 -10.68 -2.82 -9.71
C GLN A 127 -11.79 -1.80 -9.93
N VAL A 128 -11.68 -0.61 -9.35
CA VAL A 128 -12.71 0.44 -9.43
C VAL A 128 -12.31 1.54 -10.40
N CYS A 129 -11.10 2.08 -10.26
CA CYS A 129 -10.63 3.19 -11.10
C CYS A 129 -10.05 2.72 -12.45
N HIS A 130 -9.90 1.40 -12.62
CA HIS A 130 -9.47 0.78 -13.88
C HIS A 130 -8.15 1.33 -14.43
N ILE A 131 -7.20 1.64 -13.54
CA ILE A 131 -5.89 2.23 -13.90
C ILE A 131 -5.11 1.38 -14.92
N GLU A 132 -5.32 0.05 -14.94
CA GLU A 132 -4.63 -0.90 -15.83
C GLU A 132 -5.44 -1.28 -17.09
N LYS A 133 -6.66 -0.76 -17.29
CA LYS A 133 -7.54 -1.17 -18.40
C LYS A 133 -7.43 -0.32 -19.65
N PHE A 134 -6.54 0.66 -19.68
CA PHE A 134 -6.38 1.53 -20.84
C PHE A 134 -5.51 0.87 -21.92
N GLN A 135 -6.09 0.64 -23.09
CA GLN A 135 -5.47 -0.18 -24.14
C GLN A 135 -4.62 0.63 -25.15
N VAL A 136 -4.55 1.96 -25.01
CA VAL A 136 -3.83 2.82 -25.95
C VAL A 136 -2.33 2.79 -25.64
N ARG A 137 -1.50 2.71 -26.70
CA ARG A 137 -0.03 2.55 -26.59
C ARG A 137 0.78 3.86 -26.70
N ARG A 138 0.14 5.02 -26.54
CA ARG A 138 0.82 6.33 -26.62
C ARG A 138 1.11 6.85 -25.21
N SER A 139 2.38 7.13 -24.91
CA SER A 139 2.83 7.49 -23.56
C SER A 139 2.05 8.64 -22.92
N LYS A 140 1.84 9.74 -23.66
CA LYS A 140 1.06 10.89 -23.15
C LYS A 140 -0.38 10.51 -22.76
N LEU A 141 -1.02 9.65 -23.54
CA LEU A 141 -2.38 9.20 -23.26
C LEU A 141 -2.42 8.23 -22.08
N ILE A 142 -1.41 7.36 -21.95
CA ILE A 142 -1.25 6.46 -20.79
C ILE A 142 -1.07 7.28 -19.51
N LEU A 143 -0.21 8.31 -19.51
CA LEU A 143 0.00 9.17 -18.36
C LEU A 143 -1.28 9.92 -17.97
N ASN A 144 -2.03 10.45 -18.95
CA ASN A 144 -3.31 11.10 -18.69
C ASN A 144 -4.35 10.14 -18.09
N HIS A 145 -4.37 8.88 -18.52
CA HIS A 145 -5.24 7.86 -17.94
C HIS A 145 -4.86 7.54 -16.51
N ILE A 146 -3.56 7.34 -16.24
CA ILE A 146 -3.04 7.09 -14.89
C ILE A 146 -3.41 8.27 -13.98
N PHE A 147 -3.16 9.50 -14.41
CA PHE A 147 -3.53 10.69 -13.66
C PHE A 147 -5.03 10.75 -13.36
N SER A 148 -5.88 10.55 -14.38
CA SER A 148 -7.34 10.53 -14.21
C SER A 148 -7.81 9.46 -13.23
N ALA A 149 -7.22 8.25 -13.28
CA ALA A 149 -7.56 7.17 -12.37
C ALA A 149 -7.15 7.47 -10.91
N LEU A 150 -6.02 8.14 -10.70
CA LEU A 150 -5.58 8.59 -9.38
C LEU A 150 -6.49 9.72 -8.84
N MET A 151 -6.88 10.67 -9.69
CA MET A 151 -7.84 11.72 -9.31
C MET A 151 -9.20 11.12 -8.95
N ALA A 152 -9.68 10.14 -9.71
CA ALA A 152 -10.90 9.41 -9.39
C ALA A 152 -10.82 8.70 -8.04
N TYR A 153 -9.66 8.13 -7.69
CA TYR A 153 -9.46 7.53 -6.37
C TYR A 153 -9.57 8.57 -5.24
N VAL A 154 -8.94 9.74 -5.40
CA VAL A 154 -9.02 10.83 -4.41
C VAL A 154 -10.47 11.25 -4.19
N GLU A 155 -11.24 11.42 -5.26
CA GLU A 155 -12.66 11.77 -5.17
C GLU A 155 -13.50 10.68 -4.49
N ILE A 156 -13.21 9.40 -4.77
CA ILE A 156 -13.83 8.26 -4.09
C ILE A 156 -13.53 8.30 -2.58
N GLN A 157 -12.28 8.57 -2.18
CA GLN A 157 -11.91 8.65 -0.77
C GLN A 157 -12.60 9.81 -0.06
N LYS A 158 -12.70 10.97 -0.71
CA LYS A 158 -13.44 12.13 -0.20
C LYS A 158 -14.92 11.77 0.05
N ASN A 159 -15.56 11.12 -0.91
CA ASN A 159 -16.96 10.69 -0.78
C ASN A 159 -17.17 9.63 0.31
N GLN A 160 -16.19 8.74 0.54
CA GLN A 160 -16.23 7.81 1.68
C GLN A 160 -16.08 8.54 3.02
N PHE A 161 -15.20 9.54 3.08
CA PHE A 161 -15.01 10.37 4.28
C PHE A 161 -16.29 11.16 4.62
N GLU A 162 -16.95 11.70 3.60
CA GLU A 162 -18.25 12.39 3.72
C GLU A 162 -19.44 11.43 3.95
N ARG A 163 -19.18 10.12 4.08
CA ARG A 163 -20.18 9.07 4.32
C ARG A 163 -21.28 8.97 3.26
N ILE A 164 -20.99 9.40 2.02
CA ILE A 164 -21.92 9.26 0.88
C ILE A 164 -22.16 7.78 0.57
N PHE A 165 -21.13 6.94 0.76
CA PHE A 165 -21.26 5.49 0.73
C PHE A 165 -20.19 4.83 1.60
N GLU A 166 -20.52 3.66 2.12
CA GLU A 166 -19.57 2.86 2.92
C GLU A 166 -18.77 1.89 2.03
N ASN A 167 -19.44 1.24 1.07
CA ASN A 167 -18.84 0.21 0.23
C ASN A 167 -18.62 0.70 -1.21
N VAL A 168 -17.36 0.94 -1.56
CA VAL A 168 -16.95 1.43 -2.89
C VAL A 168 -17.38 0.53 -4.05
N TYR A 169 -17.37 -0.79 -3.87
CA TYR A 169 -17.78 -1.74 -4.91
C TYR A 169 -19.29 -1.70 -5.16
N ARG A 170 -20.08 -1.55 -4.08
CA ARG A 170 -21.53 -1.39 -4.20
C ARG A 170 -21.87 -0.07 -4.88
N TRP A 171 -21.17 1.01 -4.53
CA TRP A 171 -21.32 2.32 -5.15
C TRP A 171 -20.98 2.28 -6.64
N GLN A 172 -19.83 1.71 -7.03
CA GLN A 172 -19.44 1.52 -8.42
C GLN A 172 -20.51 0.74 -9.19
N LYS A 173 -20.98 -0.40 -8.66
CA LYS A 173 -22.04 -1.18 -9.33
C LYS A 173 -23.33 -0.39 -9.53
N LYS A 174 -23.73 0.44 -8.55
CA LYS A 174 -24.91 1.32 -8.69
C LYS A 174 -24.73 2.35 -9.81
N LEU A 175 -23.52 2.88 -9.98
CA LEU A 175 -23.21 3.87 -11.01
C LEU A 175 -23.22 3.24 -12.42
N PHE A 176 -22.61 2.06 -12.59
CA PHE A 176 -22.48 1.44 -13.91
C PHE A 176 -23.71 0.62 -14.35
N ARG A 177 -24.48 0.03 -13.43
CA ARG A 177 -25.64 -0.81 -13.79
C ARG A 177 -26.65 -0.12 -14.72
N PRO A 178 -27.09 1.13 -14.46
CA PRO A 178 -28.02 1.82 -15.35
C PRO A 178 -27.42 2.07 -16.74
N MET A 179 -26.14 2.42 -16.81
CA MET A 179 -25.43 2.66 -18.07
C MET A 179 -25.33 1.37 -18.90
N ILE A 180 -24.92 0.26 -18.28
CA ILE A 180 -24.84 -1.05 -18.93
C ILE A 180 -26.23 -1.50 -19.40
N LYS A 181 -27.25 -1.34 -18.55
CA LYS A 181 -28.64 -1.64 -18.92
C LYS A 181 -29.06 -0.83 -20.15
N ASN A 182 -28.86 0.49 -20.13
CA ASN A 182 -29.21 1.36 -21.25
C ASN A 182 -28.48 0.96 -22.54
N PHE A 183 -27.17 0.66 -22.45
CA PHE A 183 -26.39 0.17 -23.58
C PHE A 183 -26.95 -1.14 -24.15
N ILE A 184 -27.31 -2.11 -23.30
CA ILE A 184 -27.92 -3.36 -23.76
C ILE A 184 -29.27 -3.09 -24.43
N ASP A 185 -30.13 -2.32 -23.78
CA ASP A 185 -31.50 -2.08 -24.22
C ASP A 185 -31.56 -1.28 -25.54
N HIS A 186 -30.63 -0.33 -25.77
CA HIS A 186 -30.71 0.57 -26.93
C HIS A 186 -29.67 0.28 -28.01
N PHE A 187 -28.44 -0.12 -27.65
CA PHE A 187 -27.36 -0.31 -28.62
C PHE A 187 -27.25 -1.75 -29.12
N ILE A 188 -27.50 -2.75 -28.26
CA ILE A 188 -27.33 -4.16 -28.65
C ILE A 188 -28.46 -4.66 -29.54
N LEU A 189 -29.69 -4.18 -29.34
CA LEU A 189 -30.84 -4.59 -30.15
C LEU A 189 -30.77 -4.06 -31.59
N ASP A 190 -30.17 -2.89 -31.81
CA ASP A 190 -30.00 -2.28 -33.13
C ASP A 190 -28.62 -2.56 -33.75
N LYS A 191 -28.07 -3.78 -33.58
CA LYS A 191 -26.75 -4.15 -34.14
C LYS A 191 -26.74 -4.38 -35.66
N ASN A 192 -27.84 -4.11 -36.34
CA ASN A 192 -27.94 -4.24 -37.80
C ASN A 192 -26.89 -3.37 -38.52
N HIS A 193 -26.48 -2.25 -37.92
CA HIS A 193 -25.43 -1.38 -38.45
C HIS A 193 -24.00 -1.95 -38.33
N LEU A 194 -23.77 -2.98 -37.50
CA LEU A 194 -22.49 -3.69 -37.41
C LEU A 194 -22.38 -4.84 -38.42
N LEU A 195 -23.50 -5.22 -39.06
CA LEU A 195 -23.47 -6.17 -40.16
C LEU A 195 -22.80 -5.49 -41.37
N PRO A 196 -21.94 -6.19 -42.11
CA PRO A 196 -21.31 -5.64 -43.30
C PRO A 196 -22.39 -5.18 -44.29
N GLN A 197 -22.51 -3.87 -44.49
CA GLN A 197 -23.44 -3.30 -45.45
C GLN A 197 -22.89 -3.57 -46.86
N ARG A 198 -23.69 -4.23 -47.70
CA ARG A 198 -23.37 -4.38 -49.13
C ARG A 198 -23.43 -3.00 -49.77
N VAL A 199 -22.27 -2.40 -50.00
CA VAL A 199 -22.14 -1.22 -50.85
C VAL A 199 -22.28 -1.70 -52.28
N TYR A 200 -23.47 -1.57 -52.86
CA TYR A 200 -23.65 -1.74 -54.31
C TYR A 200 -23.02 -0.50 -54.98
N LYS A 201 -22.00 -0.75 -55.81
CA LYS A 201 -21.40 0.24 -56.70
C LYS A 201 -22.28 0.43 -57.93
#